data_AF-A0A7S0HMN5-F1
#
_entry.id   AF-A0A7S0HMN5-F1
#
_cell.length_a   1.000
_cell.length_b   1.000
_cell.length_c   1.000
_cell.angle_alpha   90.00
_cell.angle_beta   90.00
_cell.angle_gamma   90.00
#
_symmetry.space_group_name_H-M   'P 1'
#
loop_
_entity.id
_entity.type
_entity.pdbx_description
1 polymer ?
#
loop_
_entity_poly.entity_id
_entity_poly.type
_entity_poly.pdbx_seq_one_letter_code
_entity_poly.pdbx_strand_id
1 'polypeptide(L)'
;GRCEAMVRVYLHVEGQEPEFTLPLSLEASDERTVEDVRDFLVQEYNSRFGLALDAGGFGLATGQRKVLPSSERLFVLAKRNLDIFLVPRKTEAPRTKSLPRVKAKEEKEKVVTERAEDSDGKQRVDSQVSSVSPSPLQVEAKKAQPAKKQWTRPVIPEPKLEPQAEEWLRNSLNIAEQLKAKGSLRQACIAWKSILSVSPRLECLEGLGSAELACKRYDEAIDYFSKAVAIGGPKLSYMRSLGMACHGKGEYLEALTFFTRALEMVKSAESKEAQEIKVLMGKSLYASGEQDAAIQVYTEILQKHEDNDLALLEYAKAYVDRRRSGEALRILLRVLVHMPNDKETRRLMSEIIKAPGGMDVLKAELGEAASSGPALAFIATLIKDYGAVEE
;
A
#
# COMPACT_ATOMS: atom_id res chain seq x y z
N GLY A 1 -10.81 6.01 47.33
CA GLY A 1 -10.77 5.85 45.86
C GLY A 1 -9.92 4.65 45.54
N ARG A 2 -10.44 3.66 44.83
CA ARG A 2 -9.65 2.53 44.35
C ARG A 2 -8.84 3.01 43.13
N CYS A 3 -7.53 2.81 43.15
CA CYS A 3 -6.69 3.07 41.98
C CYS A 3 -6.87 1.92 41.00
N GLU A 4 -7.55 2.18 39.89
CA GLU A 4 -7.63 1.29 38.72
C GLU A 4 -6.48 1.62 37.77
N ALA A 5 -5.78 0.59 37.29
CA ALA A 5 -4.75 0.72 36.27
C ALA A 5 -5.12 -0.16 35.07
N MET A 6 -5.08 0.42 33.86
CA MET A 6 -5.33 -0.32 32.63
C MET A 6 -4.00 -0.77 32.02
N VAL A 7 -3.87 -2.06 31.74
CA VAL A 7 -2.72 -2.62 31.00
C VAL A 7 -3.21 -3.15 29.67
N ARG A 8 -2.57 -2.73 28.58
CA ARG A 8 -2.82 -3.30 27.26
C ARG A 8 -1.82 -4.43 27.03
N VAL A 9 -2.36 -5.63 26.86
CA VAL A 9 -1.55 -6.79 26.50
C VAL A 9 -1.77 -7.08 25.04
N TYR A 10 -0.68 -7.13 24.29
CA TYR A 10 -0.63 -7.41 22.87
C TYR A 10 -0.15 -8.84 22.68
N LEU A 11 -0.74 -9.56 21.75
CA LEU A 11 -0.34 -10.92 21.46
C LEU A 11 0.34 -10.94 20.09
N HIS A 12 1.66 -11.17 20.11
CA HIS A 12 2.46 -11.36 18.90
C HIS A 12 2.77 -12.85 18.74
N VAL A 13 2.27 -13.45 17.67
CA VAL A 13 2.72 -14.76 17.22
C VAL A 13 3.81 -14.51 16.16
N GLU A 14 4.93 -15.24 16.24
CA GLU A 14 6.12 -14.99 15.42
C GLU A 14 5.79 -14.89 13.92
N GLY A 15 6.16 -13.76 13.31
CA GLY A 15 6.07 -13.51 11.87
C GLY A 15 4.96 -12.55 11.43
N GLN A 16 4.08 -12.08 12.33
CA GLN A 16 2.98 -11.14 12.00
C GLN A 16 2.77 -10.05 13.07
N GLU A 17 2.17 -8.93 12.67
CA GLU A 17 1.75 -7.82 13.55
C GLU A 17 0.71 -8.29 14.60
N PRO A 18 0.45 -7.55 15.70
CA PRO A 18 -0.32 -8.09 16.81
C PRO A 18 -1.80 -8.21 16.42
N GLU A 19 -2.25 -9.44 16.14
CA GLU A 19 -3.62 -9.71 15.69
C GLU A 19 -4.65 -9.61 16.82
N PHE A 20 -4.19 -9.59 18.08
CA PHE A 20 -5.05 -9.64 19.25
C PHE A 20 -4.53 -8.74 20.37
N THR A 21 -5.35 -7.78 20.81
CA THR A 21 -5.08 -6.91 21.96
C THR A 21 -6.18 -7.10 23.00
N LEU A 22 -5.79 -7.36 24.24
CA LEU A 22 -6.70 -7.50 25.36
C LEU A 22 -6.42 -6.42 26.41
N PRO A 23 -7.34 -5.46 26.64
CA PRO A 23 -7.22 -4.52 27.75
C PRO A 23 -7.58 -5.21 29.06
N LEU A 24 -6.64 -5.26 30.00
CA LEU A 24 -6.86 -5.77 31.34
C LEU A 24 -7.01 -4.58 32.31
N SER A 25 -8.14 -4.49 32.99
CA SER A 25 -8.32 -3.58 34.12
C SER A 25 -7.85 -4.28 35.40
N LEU A 26 -6.92 -3.65 36.12
CA LEU A 26 -6.35 -4.17 37.36
C LEU A 26 -6.66 -3.22 38.51
N GLU A 27 -7.19 -3.75 39.60
CA GLU A 27 -7.32 -3.03 40.86
C GLU A 27 -6.03 -3.14 41.69
N ALA A 28 -5.79 -2.20 42.60
CA ALA A 28 -4.62 -2.25 43.49
C ALA A 28 -4.54 -3.48 44.41
N SER A 29 -5.67 -4.17 44.61
CA SER A 29 -5.77 -5.44 45.35
C SER A 29 -5.59 -6.68 44.47
N ASP A 30 -5.32 -6.52 43.18
CA ASP A 30 -5.17 -7.63 42.25
C ASP A 30 -3.84 -8.37 42.48
N GLU A 31 -3.94 -9.67 42.81
CA GLU A 31 -2.80 -10.52 43.13
C GLU A 31 -2.32 -11.37 41.94
N ARG A 32 -2.95 -11.24 40.76
CA ARG A 32 -2.58 -12.00 39.56
C ARG A 32 -1.12 -11.78 39.18
N THR A 33 -0.44 -12.88 38.96
CA THR A 33 0.97 -12.91 38.53
C THR A 33 1.07 -12.90 37.01
N VAL A 34 2.28 -12.67 36.49
CA VAL A 34 2.60 -12.78 35.06
C VAL A 34 2.24 -14.17 34.50
N GLU A 35 2.35 -15.23 35.31
CA GLU A 35 1.98 -16.59 34.93
C GLU A 35 0.46 -16.77 34.76
N ASP A 36 -0.34 -16.30 35.72
CA ASP A 36 -1.81 -16.39 35.64
C ASP A 36 -2.36 -15.67 34.41
N VAL A 37 -1.74 -14.54 34.06
CA VAL A 37 -2.12 -13.72 32.92
C VAL A 37 -1.72 -14.40 31.61
N ARG A 38 -0.55 -15.03 31.56
CA ARG A 38 -0.11 -15.83 30.40
C ARG A 38 -1.12 -16.94 30.12
N ASP A 39 -1.49 -17.69 31.15
CA ASP A 39 -2.38 -18.85 31.00
C ASP A 39 -3.77 -18.42 30.53
N PHE A 40 -4.29 -17.34 31.13
CA PHE A 40 -5.53 -16.72 30.70
C PHE A 40 -5.49 -16.25 29.23
N LEU A 41 -4.41 -15.60 28.81
CA LEU A 41 -4.26 -15.10 27.43
C LEU A 41 -4.20 -16.23 26.40
N VAL A 42 -3.46 -17.29 26.71
CA VAL A 42 -3.36 -18.46 25.82
C VAL A 42 -4.71 -19.19 25.72
N GLN A 43 -5.44 -19.28 26.84
CA GLN A 43 -6.80 -19.85 26.84
C GLN A 43 -7.79 -19.03 26.00
N GLU A 44 -7.80 -17.71 26.16
CA GLU A 44 -8.65 -16.81 25.37
C GLU A 44 -8.31 -16.88 23.87
N TYR A 45 -7.01 -16.93 23.55
CA TYR A 45 -6.56 -17.09 22.17
C TYR A 45 -7.03 -18.43 21.57
N ASN A 46 -6.85 -19.53 22.29
CA ASN A 46 -7.32 -20.85 21.89
C ASN A 46 -8.83 -20.90 21.65
N SER A 47 -9.61 -20.30 22.57
CA SER A 47 -11.07 -20.20 22.46
C SER A 47 -11.50 -19.42 21.22
N ARG A 48 -10.84 -18.29 20.96
CA ARG A 48 -11.20 -17.37 19.88
C ARG A 48 -10.83 -17.88 18.49
N PHE A 49 -9.73 -18.63 18.38
CA PHE A 49 -9.21 -19.09 17.09
C PHE A 49 -9.32 -20.61 16.88
N GLY A 50 -9.91 -21.34 17.83
CA GLY A 50 -10.07 -22.80 17.74
C GLY A 50 -8.75 -23.56 17.78
N LEU A 51 -7.75 -23.02 18.47
CA LEU A 51 -6.41 -23.59 18.59
C LEU A 51 -6.23 -24.30 19.95
N ALA A 52 -5.16 -25.10 20.08
CA ALA A 52 -4.81 -25.82 21.31
C ALA A 52 -3.35 -25.58 21.69
N LEU A 53 -2.97 -24.31 21.85
CA LEU A 53 -1.63 -23.92 22.28
C LEU A 53 -1.42 -24.23 23.78
N ASP A 54 -0.25 -24.77 24.12
CA ASP A 54 0.17 -24.98 25.51
C ASP A 54 0.78 -23.69 26.08
N ALA A 55 0.20 -23.20 27.19
CA ALA A 55 0.67 -21.98 27.84
C ALA A 55 2.11 -22.10 28.38
N GLY A 56 2.56 -23.32 28.73
CA GLY A 56 3.93 -23.57 29.19
C GLY A 56 5.01 -23.25 28.15
N GLY A 57 4.65 -23.26 26.86
CA GLY A 57 5.53 -22.92 25.74
C GLY A 57 5.78 -21.42 25.55
N PHE A 58 5.11 -20.56 26.32
CA PHE A 58 5.15 -19.10 26.15
C PHE A 58 5.59 -18.38 27.43
N GLY A 59 6.07 -17.14 27.25
CA GLY A 59 6.37 -16.19 28.31
C GLY A 59 5.84 -14.81 27.94
N LEU A 60 5.78 -13.90 28.91
CA LEU A 60 5.42 -12.51 28.66
C LEU A 60 6.68 -11.65 28.60
N ALA A 61 6.75 -10.70 27.67
CA ALA A 61 7.88 -9.78 27.50
C ALA A 61 7.39 -8.34 27.29
N THR A 62 8.25 -7.36 27.52
CA THR A 62 7.95 -5.96 27.19
C THR A 62 8.28 -5.64 25.73
N GLY A 63 7.89 -4.45 25.23
CA GLY A 63 8.16 -4.03 23.83
C GLY A 63 9.63 -4.05 23.40
N GLN A 64 10.57 -4.06 24.35
CA GLN A 64 11.99 -4.25 24.10
C GLN A 64 12.43 -5.74 24.12
N ARG A 65 11.48 -6.68 24.05
CA ARG A 65 11.68 -8.15 24.15
C ARG A 65 12.34 -8.62 25.44
N LYS A 66 12.23 -7.86 26.53
CA LYS A 66 12.71 -8.28 27.84
C LYS A 66 11.66 -9.18 28.51
N VAL A 67 12.01 -10.45 28.71
CA VAL A 67 11.12 -11.45 29.35
C VAL A 67 10.88 -11.08 30.81
N LEU A 68 9.61 -11.11 31.22
CA LEU A 68 9.15 -10.80 32.56
C LEU A 68 9.26 -12.04 33.47
N PRO A 69 9.62 -11.88 34.75
CA PRO A 69 9.63 -12.98 35.71
C PRO A 69 8.21 -13.50 35.97
N SER A 70 8.03 -14.81 35.97
CA SER A 70 6.72 -15.46 36.16
C SER A 70 6.02 -15.08 37.48
N SER A 71 6.78 -14.81 38.54
CA SER A 71 6.26 -14.47 39.87
C SER A 71 6.03 -12.97 40.11
N GLU A 72 6.27 -12.11 39.11
CA GLU A 72 6.04 -10.67 39.27
C GLU A 72 4.54 -10.35 39.24
N ARG A 73 4.09 -9.42 40.09
CA ARG A 73 2.68 -9.02 40.15
C ARG A 73 2.34 -8.06 39.02
N LEU A 74 1.26 -8.33 38.30
CA LEU A 74 0.91 -7.55 37.11
C LEU A 74 0.59 -6.07 37.44
N PHE A 75 0.01 -5.79 38.61
CA PHE A 75 -0.28 -4.41 39.04
C PHE A 75 0.97 -3.54 39.18
N VAL A 76 2.13 -4.12 39.53
CA VAL A 76 3.41 -3.39 39.62
C VAL A 76 3.89 -2.98 38.22
N LEU A 77 3.65 -3.83 37.22
CA LEU A 77 3.97 -3.58 35.82
C LEU A 77 3.01 -2.57 35.19
N ALA A 78 1.73 -2.61 35.59
CA ALA A 78 0.69 -1.69 35.14
C ALA A 78 1.02 -0.22 35.41
N LYS A 79 1.61 0.08 36.58
CA LYS A 79 2.06 1.44 36.92
C LYS A 79 3.12 2.00 35.98
N ARG A 80 3.83 1.14 35.24
CA ARG A 80 4.89 1.54 34.30
C ARG A 80 4.36 1.80 32.89
N ASN A 81 3.05 1.64 32.64
CA ASN A 81 2.40 1.85 31.34
C ASN A 81 3.09 1.08 30.21
N LEU A 82 3.50 -0.16 30.49
CA LEU A 82 4.25 -1.00 29.57
C LEU A 82 3.31 -1.86 28.73
N ASP A 83 3.55 -1.87 27.42
CA ASP A 83 2.97 -2.86 26.51
C ASP A 83 3.61 -4.24 26.80
N ILE A 84 2.77 -5.24 27.07
CA ILE A 84 3.18 -6.61 27.37
C ILE A 84 2.85 -7.49 26.18
N PHE A 85 3.76 -8.39 25.84
CA PHE A 85 3.74 -9.24 24.65
C PHE A 85 3.84 -10.72 25.02
N LEU A 86 3.01 -11.57 24.43
CA LEU A 86 3.22 -13.02 24.48
C LEU A 86 4.35 -13.41 23.52
N VAL A 87 5.35 -14.16 23.99
CA VAL A 87 6.53 -14.56 23.22
C VAL A 87 6.81 -16.05 23.46
N PRO A 88 7.15 -16.86 22.45
CA PRO A 88 7.54 -18.25 22.66
C PRO A 88 8.77 -18.31 23.58
N ARG A 89 8.73 -19.17 24.60
CA ARG A 89 9.91 -19.49 25.39
C ARG A 89 10.86 -20.22 24.45
N LYS A 90 12.03 -19.64 24.17
CA LYS A 90 13.13 -20.42 23.62
C LYS A 90 13.38 -21.57 24.59
N THR A 91 13.07 -22.78 24.16
CA THR A 91 13.62 -23.97 24.78
C THR A 91 15.14 -23.81 24.67
N GLU A 92 15.81 -23.58 25.80
CA GLU A 92 17.18 -24.06 25.91
C GLU A 92 17.08 -25.56 25.62
N ALA A 93 17.47 -25.96 24.41
CA ALA A 93 17.71 -27.35 24.12
C ALA A 93 18.58 -27.89 25.27
N PRO A 94 18.26 -29.06 25.85
CA PRO A 94 19.14 -29.66 26.84
C PRO A 94 20.53 -29.67 26.23
N ARG A 95 21.52 -29.14 26.97
CA ARG A 95 22.95 -29.24 26.61
C ARG A 95 23.27 -30.73 26.44
N THR A 96 23.10 -31.23 25.23
CA THR A 96 23.58 -32.53 24.84
C THR A 96 25.09 -32.42 24.79
N LYS A 97 25.70 -33.20 25.66
CA LYS A 97 27.15 -33.43 25.69
C LYS A 97 27.63 -33.66 24.27
N SER A 98 28.70 -32.94 23.93
CA SER A 98 29.48 -33.13 22.72
C SER A 98 29.80 -34.61 22.49
N LEU A 99 29.46 -35.11 21.29
CA LEU A 99 30.02 -36.31 20.67
C LEU A 99 30.21 -36.01 19.16
N PRO A 100 31.13 -36.71 18.48
CA PRO A 100 32.31 -36.08 17.88
C PRO A 100 32.14 -35.61 16.42
N ARG A 101 32.99 -34.65 16.05
CA ARG A 101 33.31 -34.24 14.67
C ARG A 101 33.66 -35.47 13.81
N VAL A 102 32.88 -35.73 12.76
CA VAL A 102 33.32 -36.53 11.61
C VAL A 102 33.39 -35.60 10.40
N LYS A 103 34.60 -35.49 9.84
CA LYS A 103 34.94 -34.64 8.70
C LYS A 103 34.32 -35.21 7.42
N ALA A 104 33.54 -34.41 6.69
CA ALA A 104 33.29 -34.69 5.28
C ALA A 104 34.55 -34.34 4.49
N LYS A 105 35.19 -35.36 3.89
CA LYS A 105 36.28 -35.21 2.94
C LYS A 105 35.72 -34.68 1.63
N GLU A 106 36.29 -33.58 1.15
CA GLU A 106 36.25 -33.20 -0.26
C GLU A 106 36.87 -34.33 -1.09
N GLU A 107 36.13 -34.89 -2.04
CA GLU A 107 36.70 -35.65 -3.15
C GLU A 107 36.44 -34.91 -4.46
N LYS A 108 37.55 -34.64 -5.13
CA LYS A 108 37.72 -33.86 -6.34
C LYS A 108 37.35 -34.72 -7.54
N GLU A 109 36.44 -34.25 -8.39
CA GLU A 109 36.35 -34.76 -9.77
C GLU A 109 37.62 -34.35 -10.53
N LYS A 110 38.46 -35.35 -10.80
CA LYS A 110 39.61 -35.25 -11.69
C LYS A 110 39.14 -35.36 -13.14
N VAL A 111 39.32 -34.27 -13.87
CA VAL A 111 39.44 -34.28 -15.33
C VAL A 111 40.68 -35.12 -15.68
N VAL A 112 40.49 -36.25 -16.36
CA VAL A 112 41.56 -36.98 -17.03
C VAL A 112 41.26 -36.98 -18.52
N THR A 113 42.13 -36.29 -19.23
CA THR A 113 42.34 -36.32 -20.68
C THR A 113 42.87 -37.69 -21.11
N GLU A 114 42.25 -38.31 -22.12
CA GLU A 114 42.91 -39.33 -22.93
C GLU A 114 42.97 -38.85 -24.38
N ARG A 115 44.20 -38.85 -24.91
CA ARG A 115 44.55 -38.80 -26.33
C ARG A 115 45.01 -40.20 -26.70
N ALA A 116 44.51 -40.73 -27.81
CA ALA A 116 45.18 -41.77 -28.59
C ALA A 116 44.93 -41.50 -30.07
N GLU A 117 46.01 -41.56 -30.85
CA GLU A 117 46.12 -41.28 -32.28
C GLU A 117 45.80 -42.53 -33.13
N ASP A 118 45.36 -42.24 -34.36
CA ASP A 118 45.52 -42.94 -35.65
C ASP A 118 45.15 -44.43 -35.85
N SER A 119 44.28 -44.68 -36.83
CA SER A 119 44.65 -45.43 -38.05
C SER A 119 43.51 -45.54 -39.09
N ASP A 120 43.93 -45.64 -40.35
CA ASP A 120 43.21 -45.67 -41.63
C ASP A 120 41.98 -46.58 -41.77
N GLY A 121 41.07 -46.20 -42.68
CA GLY A 121 40.13 -47.14 -43.28
C GLY A 121 38.98 -46.51 -44.07
N LYS A 122 39.16 -46.33 -45.38
CA LYS A 122 38.11 -46.00 -46.36
C LYS A 122 36.88 -46.95 -46.26
N GLN A 123 35.66 -46.40 -46.33
CA GLN A 123 34.74 -46.68 -47.45
C GLN A 123 33.49 -45.78 -47.43
N ARG A 124 33.16 -45.28 -48.62
CA ARG A 124 31.87 -44.67 -48.99
C ARG A 124 30.73 -45.69 -48.84
N VAL A 125 29.50 -45.23 -48.58
CA VAL A 125 28.33 -45.33 -49.50
C VAL A 125 27.08 -44.73 -48.82
N ASP A 126 26.56 -43.71 -49.50
CA ASP A 126 25.17 -43.31 -49.77
C ASP A 126 24.07 -43.15 -48.69
N SER A 127 23.55 -41.92 -48.69
CA SER A 127 22.12 -41.56 -48.77
C SER A 127 21.19 -41.92 -47.61
N GLN A 128 20.70 -40.91 -46.88
CA GLN A 128 19.45 -40.22 -47.22
C GLN A 128 19.16 -39.14 -46.17
N VAL A 129 18.89 -37.94 -46.66
CA VAL A 129 18.37 -36.81 -45.88
C VAL A 129 16.89 -37.08 -45.60
N SER A 130 16.48 -37.12 -44.33
CA SER A 130 15.11 -36.77 -43.96
C SER A 130 15.16 -35.76 -42.82
N SER A 131 14.96 -34.51 -43.19
CA SER A 131 14.63 -33.39 -42.30
C SER A 131 13.34 -33.69 -41.54
N VAL A 132 13.42 -33.75 -40.20
CA VAL A 132 12.24 -33.57 -39.35
C VAL A 132 12.56 -32.46 -38.36
N SER A 133 12.03 -31.28 -38.67
CA SER A 133 11.89 -30.16 -37.75
C SER A 133 10.98 -30.60 -36.59
N PRO A 134 11.34 -30.36 -35.31
CA PRO A 134 10.41 -30.63 -34.22
C PRO A 134 9.27 -29.61 -34.26
N SER A 135 8.03 -30.11 -34.37
CA SER A 135 6.81 -29.33 -34.26
C SER A 135 6.65 -28.74 -32.84
N PRO A 136 5.88 -27.63 -32.69
CA PRO A 136 5.80 -26.89 -31.44
C PRO A 136 5.06 -27.70 -30.37
N LEU A 137 5.62 -27.69 -29.15
CA LEU A 137 4.96 -28.15 -27.93
C LEU A 137 3.62 -27.41 -27.77
N GLN A 138 2.52 -28.11 -27.98
CA GLN A 138 1.20 -27.68 -27.55
C GLN A 138 1.17 -27.74 -26.02
N VAL A 139 1.37 -26.57 -25.40
CA VAL A 139 1.00 -26.38 -24.00
C VAL A 139 -0.51 -26.23 -23.96
N GLU A 140 -1.22 -27.32 -23.65
CA GLU A 140 -2.62 -27.24 -23.24
C GLU A 140 -2.71 -26.43 -21.95
N ALA A 141 -2.96 -25.13 -22.10
CA ALA A 141 -3.35 -24.26 -21.02
C ALA A 141 -4.71 -24.72 -20.48
N LYS A 142 -4.70 -25.55 -19.44
CA LYS A 142 -5.87 -25.72 -18.57
C LYS A 142 -6.19 -24.34 -17.99
N LYS A 143 -7.16 -23.64 -18.60
CA LYS A 143 -7.81 -22.45 -18.04
C LYS A 143 -8.55 -22.86 -16.77
N ALA A 144 -7.82 -22.96 -15.66
CA ALA A 144 -8.42 -22.88 -14.34
C ALA A 144 -8.89 -21.43 -14.17
N GLN A 145 -10.17 -21.17 -14.46
CA GLN A 145 -10.80 -19.93 -14.03
C GLN A 145 -10.68 -19.88 -12.50
N PRO A 146 -10.09 -18.82 -11.91
CA PRO A 146 -10.08 -18.71 -10.46
C PRO A 146 -11.54 -18.67 -10.01
N ALA A 147 -11.93 -19.62 -9.15
CA ALA A 147 -13.26 -19.67 -8.57
C ALA A 147 -13.55 -18.29 -7.95
N LYS A 148 -14.52 -17.56 -8.52
CA LYS A 148 -15.01 -16.30 -7.95
C LYS A 148 -15.57 -16.64 -6.57
N LYS A 149 -14.77 -16.48 -5.51
CA LYS A 149 -15.24 -16.56 -4.13
C LYS A 149 -16.37 -15.53 -4.01
N GLN A 150 -17.60 -16.03 -3.97
CA GLN A 150 -18.78 -15.19 -3.83
C GLN A 150 -18.72 -14.58 -2.44
N TRP A 151 -18.37 -13.29 -2.37
CA TRP A 151 -18.33 -12.57 -1.10
C TRP A 151 -19.77 -12.51 -0.56
N THR A 152 -20.04 -13.25 0.49
CA THR A 152 -21.28 -13.18 1.25
C THR A 152 -21.13 -12.09 2.30
N ARG A 153 -21.93 -11.03 2.19
CA ARG A 153 -21.94 -9.93 3.15
C ARG A 153 -22.14 -10.48 4.58
N PRO A 154 -21.19 -10.27 5.52
CA PRO A 154 -21.50 -10.52 6.91
C PRO A 154 -22.61 -9.54 7.29
N VAL A 155 -23.80 -10.06 7.55
CA VAL A 155 -24.91 -9.29 8.10
C VAL A 155 -24.54 -9.00 9.55
N ILE A 156 -23.93 -7.84 9.80
CA ILE A 156 -23.83 -7.32 11.15
C ILE A 156 -25.27 -6.98 11.55
N PRO A 157 -25.88 -7.67 12.53
CA PRO A 157 -27.19 -7.28 13.00
C PRO A 157 -27.07 -5.87 13.57
N GLU A 158 -27.72 -4.91 12.90
CA GLU A 158 -27.83 -3.57 13.45
C GLU A 158 -28.53 -3.70 14.81
N PRO A 159 -27.92 -3.21 15.91
CA PRO A 159 -28.58 -3.24 17.20
C PRO A 159 -29.91 -2.49 17.05
N LYS A 160 -31.00 -3.06 17.57
CA LYS A 160 -32.30 -2.36 17.61
C LYS A 160 -32.13 -1.16 18.53
N LEU A 161 -31.91 0.01 17.93
CA LEU A 161 -31.68 1.26 18.63
C LEU A 161 -33.02 1.89 19.01
N GLU A 162 -33.05 2.62 20.12
CA GLU A 162 -34.22 3.42 20.46
C GLU A 162 -34.42 4.55 19.43
N PRO A 163 -35.66 5.00 19.15
CA PRO A 163 -35.93 6.05 18.16
C PRO A 163 -35.13 7.34 18.37
N GLN A 164 -34.87 7.71 19.63
CA GLN A 164 -34.06 8.89 19.98
C GLN A 164 -32.57 8.71 19.61
N ALA A 165 -32.04 7.49 19.72
CA ALA A 165 -30.68 7.18 19.31
C ALA A 165 -30.54 7.19 17.77
N GLU A 166 -31.56 6.72 17.04
CA GLU A 166 -31.59 6.81 15.58
C GLU A 166 -31.64 8.26 15.08
N GLU A 167 -32.44 9.12 15.73
CA GLU A 167 -32.52 10.53 15.41
C GLU A 167 -31.19 11.25 15.71
N TRP A 168 -30.58 10.96 16.86
CA TRP A 168 -29.26 11.48 17.19
C TRP A 168 -28.18 11.05 16.19
N LEU A 169 -28.18 9.77 15.77
CA LEU A 169 -27.25 9.25 14.77
C LEU A 169 -27.42 9.96 13.43
N ARG A 170 -28.67 10.15 12.97
CA ARG A 170 -28.98 10.85 11.71
C ARG A 170 -28.49 12.30 11.76
N ASN A 171 -28.78 13.01 12.85
CA ASN A 171 -28.35 14.39 13.03
C ASN A 171 -26.83 14.52 13.08
N SER A 172 -26.16 13.61 13.81
CA SER A 172 -24.70 13.60 13.94
C SER A 172 -24.02 13.28 12.61
N LEU A 173 -24.58 12.39 11.80
CA LEU A 173 -24.07 12.07 10.46
C LEU A 173 -24.16 13.28 9.53
N ASN A 174 -25.30 13.97 9.53
CA ASN A 174 -25.48 15.21 8.75
C ASN A 174 -24.48 16.29 9.18
N ILE A 175 -24.23 16.45 10.49
CA ILE A 175 -23.20 17.37 10.99
C ILE A 175 -21.82 16.98 10.46
N ALA A 176 -21.46 15.69 10.51
CA ALA A 176 -20.18 15.21 10.00
C ALA A 176 -20.00 15.47 8.49
N GLU A 177 -21.06 15.27 7.69
CA GLU A 177 -21.08 15.59 6.26
C GLU A 177 -20.93 17.09 5.98
N GLN A 178 -21.62 17.93 6.75
CA GLN A 178 -21.46 19.39 6.65
C GLN A 178 -20.05 19.84 7.03
N LEU A 179 -19.45 19.24 8.06
CA LEU A 179 -18.05 19.52 8.45
C LEU A 179 -17.07 19.11 7.36
N LYS A 180 -17.31 17.97 6.70
CA LYS A 180 -16.55 17.53 5.52
C LYS A 180 -16.70 18.53 4.37
N ALA A 181 -17.92 18.97 4.06
CA ALA A 181 -18.18 19.93 2.99
C ALA A 181 -17.51 21.30 3.25
N LYS A 182 -17.41 21.72 4.52
CA LYS A 182 -16.68 22.92 4.94
C LYS A 182 -15.15 22.77 4.92
N GLY A 183 -14.63 21.57 4.64
CA GLY A 183 -13.19 21.28 4.67
C GLY A 183 -12.61 21.04 6.06
N SER A 184 -13.44 21.05 7.11
CA SER A 184 -13.04 20.77 8.49
C SER A 184 -12.88 19.27 8.74
N LEU A 185 -11.98 18.63 7.99
CA LEU A 185 -11.78 17.17 7.98
C LEU A 185 -11.48 16.58 9.35
N ARG A 186 -10.68 17.28 10.18
CA ARG A 186 -10.38 16.83 11.55
C ARG A 186 -11.62 16.78 12.44
N GLN A 187 -12.51 17.77 12.34
CA GLN A 187 -13.75 17.79 13.12
C GLN A 187 -14.73 16.73 12.61
N ALA A 188 -14.79 16.52 11.29
CA ALA A 188 -15.56 15.44 10.70
C ALA A 188 -15.07 14.06 11.18
N CYS A 189 -13.75 13.84 11.28
CA CYS A 189 -13.19 12.62 11.85
C CYS A 189 -13.63 12.38 13.30
N ILE A 190 -13.64 13.42 14.14
CA ILE A 190 -14.10 13.31 15.53
C ILE A 190 -15.59 12.91 15.56
N ALA A 191 -16.43 13.56 14.75
CA ALA A 191 -17.85 13.26 14.66
C ALA A 191 -18.12 11.82 14.18
N TRP A 192 -17.42 11.34 13.15
CA TRP A 192 -17.56 9.94 12.71
C TRP A 192 -17.02 8.95 13.74
N LYS A 193 -15.93 9.25 14.45
CA LYS A 193 -15.42 8.39 15.54
C LYS A 193 -16.43 8.29 16.68
N SER A 194 -17.12 9.38 17.05
CA SER A 194 -18.20 9.32 18.05
C SER A 194 -19.39 8.49 17.56
N ILE A 195 -19.77 8.60 16.29
CA ILE A 195 -20.86 7.79 15.71
C ILE A 195 -20.47 6.30 15.72
N LEU A 196 -19.23 5.98 15.30
CA LEU A 196 -18.72 4.62 15.24
C LEU A 196 -18.67 3.94 16.63
N SER A 197 -18.45 4.74 17.70
CA SER A 197 -18.47 4.24 19.08
C SER A 197 -19.85 3.77 19.56
N VAL A 198 -20.93 4.32 18.96
CA VAL A 198 -22.31 3.98 19.29
C VAL A 198 -22.83 2.90 18.36
N SER A 199 -22.53 2.99 17.06
CA SER A 199 -22.98 2.02 16.07
C SER A 199 -21.96 1.89 14.93
N PRO A 200 -21.45 0.69 14.64
CA PRO A 200 -20.57 0.47 13.50
C PRO A 200 -21.35 0.65 12.20
N ARG A 201 -21.11 1.78 11.51
CA ARG A 201 -21.75 2.10 10.23
C ARG A 201 -20.74 2.19 9.10
N LEU A 202 -21.10 1.59 7.96
CA LEU A 202 -20.27 1.59 6.76
C LEU A 202 -19.96 3.03 6.29
N GLU A 203 -20.95 3.92 6.28
CA GLU A 203 -20.83 5.33 5.89
C GLU A 203 -19.78 6.08 6.72
N CYS A 204 -19.69 5.77 8.02
CA CYS A 204 -18.70 6.40 8.92
C CYS A 204 -17.29 5.89 8.62
N LEU A 205 -17.12 4.60 8.32
CA LEU A 205 -15.83 4.04 7.92
C LEU A 205 -15.36 4.63 6.58
N GLU A 206 -16.26 4.80 5.62
CA GLU A 206 -15.96 5.46 4.34
C GLU A 206 -15.55 6.92 4.53
N GLY A 207 -16.29 7.66 5.36
CA GLY A 207 -16.01 9.05 5.71
C GLY A 207 -14.64 9.20 6.37
N LEU A 208 -14.36 8.36 7.37
CA LEU A 208 -13.08 8.32 8.09
C LEU A 208 -11.93 7.96 7.16
N GLY A 209 -12.02 6.88 6.41
CA GLY A 209 -10.96 6.47 5.48
C GLY A 209 -10.64 7.58 4.46
N SER A 210 -11.67 8.24 3.92
CA SER A 210 -11.49 9.35 2.98
C SER A 210 -10.83 10.57 3.62
N ALA A 211 -11.19 10.89 4.86
CA ALA A 211 -10.64 12.05 5.56
C ALA A 211 -9.22 11.80 6.07
N GLU A 212 -8.90 10.60 6.55
CA GLU A 212 -7.54 10.23 6.92
C GLU A 212 -6.63 10.18 5.68
N LEU A 213 -7.13 9.68 4.53
CA LEU A 213 -6.40 9.73 3.26
C LEU A 213 -6.08 11.17 2.84
N ALA A 214 -7.05 12.08 2.93
CA ALA A 214 -6.85 13.50 2.65
C ALA A 214 -5.88 14.17 3.65
N CYS A 215 -5.85 13.71 4.90
CA CYS A 215 -4.89 14.13 5.91
C CYS A 215 -3.51 13.47 5.78
N LYS A 216 -3.29 12.63 4.75
CA LYS A 216 -2.06 11.84 4.53
C LYS A 216 -1.74 10.87 5.68
N ARG A 217 -2.77 10.44 6.42
CA ARG A 217 -2.72 9.42 7.46
C ARG A 217 -3.04 8.07 6.82
N TYR A 218 -2.03 7.54 6.13
CA TYR A 218 -2.21 6.43 5.20
C TYR A 218 -2.53 5.12 5.90
N ASP A 219 -1.89 4.82 7.03
CA ASP A 219 -2.16 3.59 7.81
C ASP A 219 -3.60 3.57 8.32
N GLU A 220 -4.08 4.67 8.89
CA GLU A 220 -5.46 4.80 9.36
C GLU A 220 -6.46 4.73 8.21
N ALA A 221 -6.14 5.33 7.06
CA ALA A 221 -6.97 5.21 5.86
C ALA A 221 -7.08 3.74 5.39
N ILE A 222 -5.97 3.00 5.36
CA ILE A 222 -5.94 1.58 5.00
C ILE A 222 -6.80 0.76 5.97
N ASP A 223 -6.67 0.98 7.28
CA ASP A 223 -7.47 0.29 8.29
C ASP A 223 -8.99 0.54 8.11
N TYR A 224 -9.40 1.80 7.97
CA TYR A 224 -10.82 2.13 7.80
C TYR A 224 -11.41 1.61 6.49
N PHE A 225 -10.69 1.71 5.37
CA PHE A 225 -11.16 1.15 4.10
C PHE A 225 -11.17 -0.39 4.12
N SER A 226 -10.21 -1.03 4.79
CA SER A 226 -10.20 -2.49 4.95
C SER A 226 -11.39 -2.99 5.77
N LYS A 227 -11.73 -2.28 6.85
CA LYS A 227 -12.96 -2.52 7.62
C LYS A 227 -14.21 -2.29 6.77
N ALA A 228 -14.25 -1.23 5.96
CA ALA A 228 -15.36 -0.99 5.04
C ALA A 228 -15.53 -2.12 4.02
N VAL A 229 -14.43 -2.66 3.47
CA VAL A 229 -14.45 -3.83 2.57
C VAL A 229 -14.92 -5.08 3.29
N ALA A 230 -14.50 -5.31 4.54
CA ALA A 230 -14.92 -6.47 5.32
C ALA A 230 -16.45 -6.49 5.57
N ILE A 231 -17.06 -5.32 5.76
CA ILE A 231 -18.49 -5.17 6.09
C ILE A 231 -19.37 -5.01 4.85
N GLY A 232 -18.96 -4.10 3.96
CA GLY A 232 -19.74 -3.67 2.78
C GLY A 232 -19.34 -4.36 1.48
N GLY A 233 -18.25 -5.11 1.49
CA GLY A 233 -17.71 -5.83 0.35
C GLY A 233 -16.78 -4.97 -0.49
N PRO A 234 -16.05 -5.58 -1.43
CA PRO A 234 -15.22 -4.82 -2.34
C PRO A 234 -16.10 -3.91 -3.21
N LYS A 235 -15.73 -2.63 -3.29
CA LYS A 235 -16.29 -1.64 -4.21
C LYS A 235 -15.14 -0.94 -4.93
N LEU A 236 -15.42 -0.45 -6.14
CA LEU A 236 -14.43 0.25 -6.96
C LEU A 236 -13.80 1.44 -6.20
N SER A 237 -14.63 2.22 -5.48
CA SER A 237 -14.15 3.34 -4.67
C SER A 237 -13.19 2.89 -3.56
N TYR A 238 -13.45 1.77 -2.88
CA TYR A 238 -12.58 1.26 -1.82
C TYR A 238 -11.26 0.75 -2.37
N MET A 239 -11.29 -0.04 -3.45
CA MET A 239 -10.07 -0.55 -4.08
C MET A 239 -9.20 0.61 -4.58
N ARG A 240 -9.79 1.63 -5.21
CA ARG A 240 -9.08 2.83 -5.63
C ARG A 240 -8.48 3.58 -4.43
N SER A 241 -9.24 3.80 -3.36
CA SER A 241 -8.75 4.54 -2.18
C SER A 241 -7.68 3.78 -1.40
N LEU A 242 -7.79 2.45 -1.29
CA LEU A 242 -6.74 1.59 -0.72
C LEU A 242 -5.46 1.69 -1.53
N GLY A 243 -5.55 1.63 -2.87
CA GLY A 243 -4.40 1.83 -3.75
C GLY A 243 -3.74 3.19 -3.55
N MET A 244 -4.53 4.26 -3.45
CA MET A 244 -4.02 5.61 -3.17
C MET A 244 -3.35 5.71 -1.79
N ALA A 245 -3.91 5.06 -0.78
CA ALA A 245 -3.35 5.06 0.57
C ALA A 245 -1.99 4.30 0.60
N CYS A 246 -1.93 3.11 0.01
CA CYS A 246 -0.69 2.33 -0.13
C CYS A 246 0.38 3.10 -0.92
N HIS A 247 -0.02 3.76 -2.02
CA HIS A 247 0.87 4.62 -2.80
C HIS A 247 1.44 5.75 -1.93
N GLY A 248 0.59 6.44 -1.17
CA GLY A 248 1.02 7.51 -0.28
C GLY A 248 1.97 7.06 0.83
N LYS A 249 1.79 5.82 1.31
CA LYS A 249 2.66 5.17 2.29
C LYS A 249 4.01 4.71 1.71
N GLY A 250 4.11 4.59 0.38
CA GLY A 250 5.30 4.09 -0.31
C GLY A 250 5.25 2.59 -0.65
N GLU A 251 4.12 1.92 -0.36
CA GLU A 251 3.88 0.51 -0.67
C GLU A 251 3.37 0.37 -2.12
N TYR A 252 4.24 0.67 -3.09
CA TYR A 252 3.84 0.81 -4.49
C TYR A 252 3.34 -0.49 -5.13
N LEU A 253 3.93 -1.64 -4.80
CA LEU A 253 3.48 -2.93 -5.31
C LEU A 253 2.06 -3.26 -4.82
N GLU A 254 1.80 -3.03 -3.53
CA GLU A 254 0.47 -3.25 -2.96
C GLU A 254 -0.55 -2.27 -3.54
N ALA A 255 -0.15 -1.02 -3.76
CA ALA A 255 -0.97 -0.04 -4.47
C ALA A 255 -1.41 -0.55 -5.86
N LEU A 256 -0.47 -1.11 -6.63
CA LEU A 256 -0.76 -1.70 -7.95
C LEU A 256 -1.72 -2.88 -7.86
N THR A 257 -1.64 -3.72 -6.83
CA THR A 257 -2.60 -4.82 -6.63
C THR A 257 -4.02 -4.30 -6.42
N PHE A 258 -4.19 -3.25 -5.61
CA PHE A 258 -5.49 -2.64 -5.36
C PHE A 258 -6.02 -1.88 -6.58
N PHE A 259 -5.18 -1.17 -7.32
CA PHE A 259 -5.58 -0.53 -8.57
C PHE A 259 -5.97 -1.54 -9.65
N THR A 260 -5.26 -2.66 -9.75
CA THR A 260 -5.62 -3.75 -10.69
C THR A 260 -7.01 -4.30 -10.36
N ARG A 261 -7.28 -4.58 -9.07
CA ARG A 261 -8.63 -4.97 -8.63
C ARG A 261 -9.67 -3.90 -8.92
N ALA A 262 -9.34 -2.62 -8.72
CA ALA A 262 -10.26 -1.53 -9.06
C ALA A 262 -10.58 -1.51 -10.57
N LEU A 263 -9.57 -1.73 -11.42
CA LEU A 263 -9.71 -1.75 -12.88
C LEU A 263 -10.58 -2.93 -13.36
N GLU A 264 -10.43 -4.11 -12.75
CA GLU A 264 -11.28 -5.29 -13.01
C GLU A 264 -12.77 -5.05 -12.71
N MET A 265 -13.08 -4.08 -11.85
CA MET A 265 -14.45 -3.71 -11.49
C MET A 265 -15.06 -2.66 -12.43
N VAL A 266 -14.27 -2.03 -13.30
CA VAL A 266 -14.78 -1.05 -14.26
C VAL A 266 -15.51 -1.76 -15.40
N LYS A 267 -16.70 -1.25 -15.76
CA LYS A 267 -17.53 -1.85 -16.82
C LYS A 267 -16.94 -1.68 -18.23
N SER A 268 -16.19 -0.62 -18.47
CA SER A 268 -15.58 -0.29 -19.77
C SER A 268 -14.12 0.10 -19.58
N ALA A 269 -13.22 -0.58 -20.29
CA ALA A 269 -11.78 -0.33 -20.22
C ALA A 269 -11.36 1.07 -20.72
N GLU A 270 -12.26 1.75 -21.44
CA GLU A 270 -12.05 3.08 -22.02
C GLU A 270 -12.81 4.18 -21.26
N SER A 271 -13.49 3.86 -20.15
CA SER A 271 -14.19 4.87 -19.36
C SER A 271 -13.22 5.83 -18.66
N LYS A 272 -13.69 7.02 -18.30
CA LYS A 272 -12.87 8.00 -17.55
C LYS A 272 -12.34 7.42 -16.24
N GLU A 273 -13.14 6.61 -15.55
CA GLU A 273 -12.72 5.93 -14.32
C GLU A 273 -11.60 4.91 -14.56
N ALA A 274 -11.64 4.15 -15.66
CA ALA A 274 -10.55 3.26 -16.02
C ALA A 274 -9.27 4.04 -16.34
N GLN A 275 -9.39 5.16 -17.05
CA GLN A 275 -8.25 6.03 -17.36
C GLN A 275 -7.63 6.61 -16.08
N GLU A 276 -8.44 7.13 -15.15
CA GLU A 276 -7.98 7.63 -13.85
C GLU A 276 -7.21 6.56 -13.07
N ILE A 277 -7.73 5.32 -13.01
CA ILE A 277 -7.05 4.22 -12.32
C ILE A 277 -5.72 3.89 -13.00
N LYS A 278 -5.66 3.85 -14.34
CA LYS A 278 -4.41 3.63 -15.07
C LYS A 278 -3.39 4.74 -14.83
N VAL A 279 -3.80 6.01 -14.73
CA VAL A 279 -2.91 7.11 -14.36
C VAL A 279 -2.34 6.90 -12.95
N LEU A 280 -3.16 6.48 -11.98
CA LEU A 280 -2.71 6.17 -10.61
C LEU A 280 -1.74 4.98 -10.57
N MET A 281 -1.96 3.97 -11.42
CA MET A 281 -1.00 2.87 -11.60
C MET A 281 0.32 3.37 -12.17
N GLY A 282 0.28 4.17 -13.25
CA GLY A 282 1.48 4.80 -13.82
C GLY A 282 2.24 5.61 -12.78
N LYS A 283 1.54 6.36 -11.94
CA LYS A 283 2.15 7.14 -10.85
C LYS A 283 2.84 6.26 -9.81
N SER A 284 2.27 5.12 -9.50
CA SER A 284 2.86 4.14 -8.57
C SER A 284 4.06 3.42 -9.19
N LEU A 285 3.98 3.06 -10.47
CA LEU A 285 5.13 2.52 -11.23
C LEU A 285 6.29 3.51 -11.24
N TYR A 286 5.99 4.78 -11.53
CA TYR A 286 7.00 5.85 -11.54
C TYR A 286 7.71 5.96 -10.19
N ALA A 287 6.93 6.02 -9.10
CA ALA A 287 7.47 6.12 -7.75
C ALA A 287 8.23 4.85 -7.29
N SER A 288 7.88 3.68 -7.83
CA SER A 288 8.61 2.42 -7.58
C SER A 288 9.95 2.30 -8.31
N GLY A 289 10.25 3.23 -9.22
CA GLY A 289 11.47 3.23 -10.04
C GLY A 289 11.27 2.69 -11.47
N GLU A 290 10.13 2.08 -11.77
CA GLU A 290 9.75 1.60 -13.11
C GLU A 290 9.25 2.76 -14.02
N GLN A 291 10.11 3.76 -14.19
CA GLN A 291 9.75 5.01 -14.87
C GLN A 291 9.39 4.81 -16.35
N ASP A 292 10.08 3.90 -17.06
CA ASP A 292 9.78 3.63 -18.47
C ASP A 292 8.42 2.96 -18.64
N ALA A 293 8.05 2.05 -17.74
CA ALA A 293 6.73 1.43 -17.72
C ALA A 293 5.63 2.48 -17.42
N ALA A 294 5.87 3.40 -16.48
CA ALA A 294 4.94 4.49 -16.22
C ALA A 294 4.72 5.39 -17.45
N ILE A 295 5.80 5.75 -18.14
CA ILE A 295 5.75 6.55 -19.38
C ILE A 295 4.99 5.81 -20.48
N GLN A 296 5.17 4.50 -20.62
CA GLN A 296 4.39 3.67 -21.55
C GLN A 296 2.90 3.73 -21.22
N VAL A 297 2.52 3.55 -19.94
CA VAL A 297 1.11 3.64 -19.50
C VAL A 297 0.52 5.01 -19.84
N TYR A 298 1.22 6.11 -19.57
CA TYR A 298 0.73 7.44 -19.94
C TYR A 298 0.60 7.61 -21.45
N THR A 299 1.57 7.12 -22.22
CA THR A 299 1.56 7.19 -23.69
C THR A 299 0.38 6.42 -24.27
N GLU A 300 0.08 5.22 -23.77
CA GLU A 300 -1.07 4.43 -24.21
C GLU A 300 -2.41 5.14 -23.96
N ILE A 301 -2.55 5.82 -22.82
CA ILE A 301 -3.73 6.63 -22.53
C ILE A 301 -3.83 7.79 -23.53
N LEU A 302 -2.72 8.51 -23.73
CA LEU A 302 -2.67 9.71 -24.58
C LEU A 302 -2.79 9.40 -26.08
N GLN A 303 -2.46 8.18 -26.52
CA GLN A 303 -2.70 7.73 -27.91
C GLN A 303 -4.18 7.58 -28.24
N LYS A 304 -5.01 7.25 -27.24
CA LYS A 304 -6.45 7.07 -27.41
C LYS A 304 -7.26 8.30 -27.01
N HIS A 305 -6.78 9.01 -25.99
CA HIS A 305 -7.43 10.16 -25.37
C HIS A 305 -6.38 11.26 -25.21
N GLU A 306 -6.14 11.99 -26.31
CA GLU A 306 -5.09 13.02 -26.39
C GLU A 306 -5.31 14.20 -25.43
N ASP A 307 -6.54 14.37 -24.95
CA ASP A 307 -7.03 15.42 -24.05
C ASP A 307 -7.15 14.94 -22.58
N ASN A 308 -6.58 13.78 -22.22
CA ASN A 308 -6.55 13.35 -20.83
C ASN A 308 -5.54 14.19 -20.02
N ASP A 309 -6.06 15.25 -19.41
CA ASP A 309 -5.31 16.21 -18.60
C ASP A 309 -4.50 15.57 -17.46
N LEU A 310 -5.05 14.55 -16.80
CA LEU A 310 -4.38 13.85 -15.70
C LEU A 310 -3.16 13.07 -16.21
N ALA A 311 -3.31 12.38 -17.33
CA ALA A 311 -2.22 11.66 -17.97
C ALA A 311 -1.16 12.63 -18.51
N LEU A 312 -1.57 13.74 -19.15
CA LEU A 312 -0.64 14.78 -19.63
C LEU A 312 0.18 15.37 -18.48
N LEU A 313 -0.45 15.68 -17.35
CA LEU A 313 0.25 16.26 -16.19
C LEU A 313 1.27 15.29 -15.59
N GLU A 314 0.89 14.02 -15.36
CA GLU A 314 1.83 13.03 -14.81
C GLU A 314 2.92 12.65 -15.83
N TYR A 315 2.59 12.64 -17.13
CA TYR A 315 3.57 12.47 -18.21
C TYR A 315 4.56 13.63 -18.24
N ALA A 316 4.10 14.88 -18.13
CA ALA A 316 4.98 16.05 -18.05
C ALA A 316 5.92 15.97 -16.83
N LYS A 317 5.41 15.62 -15.64
CA LYS A 317 6.23 15.43 -14.43
C LYS A 317 7.34 14.40 -14.64
N ALA A 318 7.03 13.29 -15.30
CA ALA A 318 8.04 12.28 -15.62
C ALA A 318 9.19 12.84 -16.49
N TYR A 319 8.92 13.76 -17.42
CA TYR A 319 9.95 14.42 -18.23
C TYR A 319 10.70 15.54 -17.48
N VAL A 320 10.03 16.27 -16.58
CA VAL A 320 10.66 17.25 -15.67
C VAL A 320 11.73 16.55 -14.82
N ASP A 321 11.37 15.41 -14.23
CA ASP A 321 12.25 14.62 -13.38
C ASP A 321 13.44 14.04 -14.18
N ARG A 322 13.23 13.70 -15.46
CA ARG A 322 14.28 13.27 -16.40
C ARG A 322 15.12 14.42 -16.96
N ARG A 323 14.92 15.66 -16.52
CA ARG A 323 15.63 16.87 -16.99
C ARG A 323 15.46 17.12 -18.50
N ARG A 324 14.38 16.61 -19.10
CA ARG A 324 14.01 16.84 -20.50
C ARG A 324 13.05 18.02 -20.60
N SER A 325 13.61 19.20 -20.39
CA SER A 325 12.85 20.46 -20.23
C SER A 325 12.02 20.83 -21.45
N GLY A 326 12.51 20.59 -22.67
CA GLY A 326 11.78 20.94 -23.91
C GLY A 326 10.51 20.12 -24.09
N GLU A 327 10.63 18.80 -23.98
CA GLU A 327 9.49 17.88 -24.05
C GLU A 327 8.51 18.13 -22.90
N ALA A 328 8.99 18.36 -21.68
CA ALA A 328 8.15 18.71 -20.56
C ALA A 328 7.34 20.00 -20.83
N LEU A 329 7.97 21.07 -21.32
CA LEU A 329 7.28 22.32 -21.66
C LEU A 329 6.24 22.13 -22.77
N ARG A 330 6.54 21.34 -23.81
CA ARG A 330 5.54 21.01 -24.85
C ARG A 330 4.29 20.37 -24.26
N ILE A 331 4.47 19.42 -23.35
CA ILE A 331 3.34 18.71 -22.73
C ILE A 331 2.59 19.64 -21.77
N LEU A 332 3.29 20.42 -20.94
CA LEU A 332 2.65 21.38 -20.02
C LEU A 332 1.86 22.46 -20.76
N LEU A 333 2.35 22.93 -21.92
CA LEU A 333 1.61 23.87 -22.77
C LEU A 333 0.29 23.25 -23.26
N ARG A 334 0.26 21.96 -23.61
CA ARG A 334 -0.99 21.25 -23.95
C ARG A 334 -1.96 21.22 -22.78
N VAL A 335 -1.49 20.96 -21.57
CA VAL A 335 -2.33 20.96 -20.35
C VAL A 335 -2.99 22.34 -20.15
N LEU A 336 -2.25 23.43 -20.38
CA LEU A 336 -2.77 24.79 -20.22
C LEU A 336 -3.81 25.19 -21.28
N VAL A 337 -3.90 24.50 -22.42
CA VAL A 337 -4.97 24.73 -23.40
C VAL A 337 -6.33 24.38 -22.78
N HIS A 338 -6.40 23.28 -22.02
CA HIS A 338 -7.63 22.81 -21.39
C HIS A 338 -7.81 23.40 -19.98
N MET A 339 -6.71 23.55 -19.23
CA MET A 339 -6.69 24.04 -17.86
C MET A 339 -5.78 25.28 -17.71
N PRO A 340 -6.18 26.45 -18.25
CA PRO A 340 -5.30 27.62 -18.36
C PRO A 340 -4.83 28.19 -17.01
N ASN A 341 -5.57 27.93 -15.93
CA ASN A 341 -5.28 28.41 -14.58
C ASN A 341 -4.84 27.29 -13.62
N ASP A 342 -4.44 26.12 -14.12
CA ASP A 342 -3.94 25.06 -13.24
C ASP A 342 -2.63 25.49 -12.56
N LYS A 343 -2.68 25.58 -11.23
CA LYS A 343 -1.58 26.09 -10.41
C LYS A 343 -0.37 25.17 -10.47
N GLU A 344 -0.59 23.86 -10.50
CA GLU A 344 0.50 22.88 -10.49
C GLU A 344 1.27 22.90 -11.81
N THR A 345 0.55 22.95 -12.93
CA THR A 345 1.16 23.08 -14.27
C THR A 345 1.98 24.37 -14.38
N ARG A 346 1.44 25.51 -13.92
CA ARG A 346 2.19 26.78 -13.90
C ARG A 346 3.42 26.74 -12.99
N ARG A 347 3.32 26.08 -11.83
CA ARG A 347 4.46 25.88 -10.92
C ARG A 347 5.58 25.08 -11.61
N LEU A 348 5.25 23.95 -12.23
CA LEU A 348 6.21 23.10 -12.94
C LEU A 348 6.87 23.84 -14.12
N MET A 349 6.10 24.61 -14.88
CA MET A 349 6.68 25.45 -15.94
C MET A 349 7.63 26.51 -15.39
N SER A 350 7.27 27.17 -14.29
CA SER A 350 8.14 28.17 -13.66
C SER A 350 9.46 27.56 -13.19
N GLU A 351 9.43 26.35 -12.61
CA GLU A 351 10.63 25.63 -12.21
C GLU A 351 11.57 25.35 -13.38
N ILE A 352 11.02 24.96 -14.54
CA ILE A 352 11.81 24.76 -15.76
C ILE A 352 12.39 26.09 -16.27
N ILE A 353 11.58 27.15 -16.30
CA ILE A 353 11.97 28.46 -16.86
C ILE A 353 13.08 29.12 -16.02
N LYS A 354 13.02 28.97 -14.69
CA LYS A 354 14.03 29.46 -13.75
C LYS A 354 15.39 28.79 -13.90
N ALA A 355 15.43 27.55 -14.41
CA ALA A 355 16.69 26.85 -14.60
C ALA A 355 17.56 27.59 -15.64
N PRO A 356 18.90 27.53 -15.53
CA PRO A 356 19.78 28.14 -16.53
C PRO A 356 19.45 27.68 -17.95
N GLY A 357 19.18 28.62 -18.85
CA GLY A 357 18.76 28.34 -20.24
C GLY A 357 17.31 27.89 -20.41
N GLY A 358 16.53 27.74 -19.33
CA GLY A 358 15.13 27.31 -19.37
C GLY A 358 14.22 28.26 -20.15
N MET A 359 14.46 29.57 -20.05
CA MET A 359 13.77 30.58 -20.85
C MET A 359 14.04 30.42 -22.35
N ASP A 360 15.26 30.06 -22.75
CA ASP A 360 15.61 29.86 -24.15
C ASP A 360 14.92 28.61 -24.71
N VAL A 361 14.83 27.54 -23.90
CA VAL A 361 14.03 26.35 -24.24
C VAL A 361 12.56 26.72 -24.44
N LEU A 362 11.96 27.50 -23.54
CA LEU A 362 10.57 27.94 -23.71
C LEU A 362 10.36 28.75 -25.00
N LYS A 363 11.26 29.70 -25.29
CA LYS A 363 11.19 30.49 -26.53
C LYS A 363 11.31 29.59 -27.76
N ALA A 364 12.21 28.60 -27.73
CA ALA A 364 12.35 27.64 -28.82
C ALA A 364 11.07 26.82 -29.03
N GLU A 365 10.39 26.41 -27.95
CA GLU A 365 9.13 25.66 -28.04
C GLU A 365 7.94 26.51 -28.53
N LEU A 366 7.93 27.80 -28.22
CA LEU A 366 6.92 28.73 -28.72
C LEU A 366 7.19 29.18 -30.17
N GLY A 367 8.42 29.04 -30.66
CA GLY A 367 8.82 29.46 -32.00
C GLY A 367 8.50 30.93 -32.26
N GLU A 368 7.94 31.23 -33.43
CA GLU A 368 7.57 32.60 -33.82
C GLU A 368 6.50 33.22 -32.91
N ALA A 369 5.68 32.39 -32.24
CA ALA A 369 4.65 32.87 -31.33
C ALA A 369 5.23 33.48 -30.05
N ALA A 370 6.50 33.21 -29.70
CA ALA A 370 7.16 33.74 -28.52
C ALA A 370 7.17 35.28 -28.46
N SER A 371 7.18 35.94 -29.62
CA SER A 371 7.19 37.41 -29.74
C SER A 371 5.79 38.02 -29.79
N SER A 372 4.73 37.21 -29.75
CA SER A 372 3.36 37.70 -29.76
C SER A 372 3.01 38.35 -28.42
N GLY A 373 2.21 39.43 -28.44
CA GLY A 373 1.73 40.09 -27.22
C GLY A 373 1.10 39.13 -26.20
N PRO A 374 0.24 38.18 -26.59
CA PRO A 374 -0.33 37.17 -25.70
C PRO A 374 0.73 36.22 -25.09
N ALA A 375 1.70 35.75 -25.87
CA ALA A 375 2.75 34.89 -25.36
C ALA A 375 3.68 35.63 -24.39
N LEU A 376 4.04 36.87 -24.69
CA LEU A 376 4.81 37.73 -23.78
C LEU A 376 4.06 38.00 -22.48
N ALA A 377 2.74 38.27 -22.56
CA ALA A 377 1.90 38.42 -21.37
C ALA A 377 1.85 37.13 -20.54
N PHE A 378 1.74 35.97 -21.19
CA PHE A 378 1.77 34.66 -20.54
C PHE A 378 3.12 34.36 -19.86
N ILE A 379 4.23 34.64 -20.54
CA ILE A 379 5.57 34.51 -19.96
C ILE A 379 5.71 35.44 -18.76
N ALA A 380 5.26 36.69 -18.88
CA ALA A 380 5.29 37.66 -17.79
C ALA A 380 4.45 37.23 -16.58
N THR A 381 3.28 36.62 -16.77
CA THR A 381 2.48 36.09 -15.67
C THR A 381 3.13 34.88 -15.00
N LEU A 382 3.73 33.96 -15.76
CA LEU A 382 4.49 32.84 -15.19
C LEU A 382 5.70 33.31 -14.37
N ILE A 383 6.41 34.32 -14.85
CA ILE A 383 7.53 34.93 -14.11
C ILE A 383 7.02 35.62 -12.85
N LYS A 384 5.93 36.38 -12.93
CA LYS A 384 5.35 37.10 -11.80
C LYS A 384 4.79 36.18 -10.72
N ASP A 385 4.02 35.16 -11.11
CA ASP A 385 3.30 34.29 -10.17
C ASP A 385 4.25 33.46 -9.29
N TYR A 386 5.48 33.21 -9.76
CA TYR A 386 6.44 32.34 -9.08
C TYR A 386 7.86 32.91 -8.97
N GLY A 387 8.11 34.18 -9.32
CA GLY A 387 9.38 34.88 -9.11
C GLY A 387 10.54 34.34 -9.95
N ALA A 388 10.36 34.16 -11.26
CA ALA A 388 11.37 33.56 -12.15
C ALA A 388 12.53 34.45 -12.59
N VAL A 389 12.72 35.59 -11.92
CA VAL A 389 13.87 36.47 -12.10
C VAL A 389 14.22 37.03 -10.73
N GLU A 390 15.39 36.68 -10.18
CA GLU A 390 16.05 37.56 -9.21
C GLU A 390 16.45 38.82 -9.98
N GLU A 391 16.16 39.99 -9.41
CA GLU A 391 16.35 41.32 -10.00
C GLU A 391 17.72 41.55 -10.67
#